data_AF-A0A4Q5NQE2-F1
#
_entry.id   AF-A0A4Q5NQE2-F1
#
_cell.length_a   1.000
_cell.length_b   1.000
_cell.length_c   1.000
_cell.angle_alpha   90.00
_cell.angle_beta   90.00
_cell.angle_gamma   90.00
#
_symmetry.space_group_name_H-M   'P 1'
#
loop_
_entity.id
_entity.type
_entity.pdbx_description
1 polymer ?
#
loop_
_entity_poly.entity_id
_entity_poly.type
_entity_poly.pdbx_seq_one_letter_code
_entity_poly.pdbx_strand_id
1 'polypeptide(L)'
;MLQSKKAFTLIELLVVIAIIAILAAILFPVFARARENARRSSCQSNLKQIGLGLMQYTQDYDEQLIRSWYGANAASDAVSNYKWMDAIQPYIKSTQLFNCPSQSAYGTGQGQYLFRNGANYGSYTDQFGLL
;
A
#
# COMPACT_ATOMS: atom_id res chain seq x y z
N MET A 1 -36.77 51.35 9.32
CA MET A 1 -35.33 51.54 9.50
C MET A 1 -34.63 50.91 8.30
N LEU A 2 -34.15 51.71 7.34
CA LEU A 2 -33.52 51.21 6.12
C LEU A 2 -32.07 50.81 6.44
N GLN A 3 -31.80 49.50 6.42
CA GLN A 3 -30.51 48.95 6.74
C GLN A 3 -29.54 49.18 5.57
N SER A 4 -28.51 50.00 5.80
CA SER A 4 -27.45 50.27 4.82
C SER A 4 -26.75 48.97 4.46
N LYS A 5 -26.91 48.52 3.21
CA LYS A 5 -26.17 47.37 2.68
C LYS A 5 -24.75 47.85 2.37
N LYS A 6 -23.76 47.32 3.09
CA LYS A 6 -22.34 47.55 2.78
C LYS A 6 -22.05 47.01 1.37
N ALA A 7 -21.71 47.89 0.44
CA ALA A 7 -21.23 47.49 -0.88
C ALA A 7 -19.78 47.00 -0.74
N PHE A 8 -19.53 45.78 -1.21
CA PHE A 8 -18.19 45.19 -1.21
C PHE A 8 -17.35 45.88 -2.28
N THR A 9 -16.14 46.33 -1.94
CA THR A 9 -15.26 46.97 -2.93
C THR A 9 -14.53 45.89 -3.74
N LEU A 10 -14.29 46.14 -5.03
CA LEU A 10 -13.56 45.19 -5.90
C LEU A 10 -12.16 44.89 -5.38
N ILE A 11 -11.52 45.86 -4.70
CA ILE A 11 -10.18 45.71 -4.15
C ILE A 11 -10.13 44.74 -2.95
N GLU A 12 -11.15 44.74 -2.09
CA GLU A 12 -11.25 43.79 -0.97
C GLU A 12 -11.36 42.36 -1.49
N LEU A 13 -12.17 42.13 -2.54
CA LEU A 13 -12.29 40.81 -3.15
C LEU A 13 -10.98 40.37 -3.83
N LEU A 14 -10.31 41.29 -4.52
CA LEU A 14 -9.06 41.02 -5.24
C LEU A 14 -7.91 40.65 -4.29
N VAL A 15 -7.78 41.34 -3.16
CA VAL A 15 -6.76 41.02 -2.15
C VAL A 15 -7.00 39.63 -1.56
N VAL A 16 -8.25 39.26 -1.29
CA VAL A 16 -8.58 37.95 -0.70
C VAL A 16 -8.18 36.82 -1.64
N ILE A 17 -8.53 36.90 -2.93
CA ILE A 17 -8.14 35.85 -3.89
C ILE A 17 -6.62 35.79 -4.08
N ALA A 18 -5.93 36.94 -4.01
CA ALA A 18 -4.47 36.98 -4.11
C ALA A 18 -3.81 36.26 -2.93
N ILE A 19 -4.30 36.48 -1.71
CA ILE A 19 -3.80 35.78 -0.51
C ILE A 19 -4.08 34.27 -0.61
N ILE A 20 -5.29 33.87 -1.02
CA ILE A 20 -5.64 32.45 -1.19
C ILE A 20 -4.73 31.79 -2.24
N ALA A 21 -4.44 32.47 -3.35
CA ALA A 21 -3.56 31.96 -4.39
C ALA A 21 -2.13 31.71 -3.88
N ILE A 22 -1.57 32.64 -3.09
CA ILE A 22 -0.24 32.48 -2.48
C ILE A 22 -0.22 31.30 -1.51
N LEU A 23 -1.23 31.21 -0.63
CA LEU A 23 -1.32 30.12 0.34
C LEU A 23 -1.48 28.75 -0.34
N ALA A 24 -2.34 28.67 -1.35
CA ALA A 24 -2.57 27.44 -2.11
C ALA A 24 -1.30 27.01 -2.86
N ALA A 25 -0.56 27.95 -3.47
CA ALA A 25 0.69 27.67 -4.18
C ALA A 25 1.75 27.00 -3.29
N ILE A 26 1.81 27.35 -2.00
CA ILE A 26 2.72 26.71 -1.03
C ILE A 26 2.14 25.39 -0.50
N LEU A 27 0.82 25.31 -0.32
CA LEU A 27 0.16 24.15 0.26
C LEU A 27 0.16 22.94 -0.68
N PHE A 28 -0.06 23.13 -1.98
CA PHE A 28 -0.09 22.03 -2.96
C PHE A 28 1.19 21.18 -2.98
N PRO A 29 2.41 21.75 -3.12
CA PRO A 29 3.64 20.94 -3.14
C PRO A 29 3.92 20.25 -1.80
N VAL A 30 3.57 20.88 -0.68
CA VAL A 30 3.73 20.29 0.66
C VAL A 30 2.75 19.14 0.87
N PHE A 31 1.50 19.29 0.46
CA PHE A 31 0.47 18.27 0.59
C PHE A 31 0.82 17.00 -0.19
N ALA A 32 1.37 17.12 -1.40
CA ALA A 32 1.84 15.98 -2.18
C ALA A 32 2.92 15.18 -1.44
N ARG A 33 3.90 15.85 -0.82
CA ARG A 33 4.94 15.21 -0.01
C ARG A 33 4.38 14.57 1.26
N ALA A 34 3.46 15.25 1.94
CA ALA A 34 2.81 14.73 3.15
C ALA A 34 2.02 13.45 2.85
N ARG A 35 1.27 13.43 1.73
CA ARG A 35 0.53 12.24 1.27
C ARG A 35 1.46 11.06 1.00
N GLU A 36 2.59 11.31 0.35
CA GLU A 36 3.58 10.26 0.08
C GLU A 36 4.22 9.73 1.37
N ASN A 37 4.55 10.61 2.32
CA ASN A 37 5.04 10.19 3.63
C ASN A 37 4.01 9.31 4.36
N ALA A 38 2.71 9.66 4.32
CA ALA A 38 1.66 8.83 4.91
C ALA A 38 1.56 7.44 4.26
N ARG A 39 1.72 7.35 2.94
CA ARG A 39 1.79 6.06 2.22
C ARG A 39 3.01 5.25 2.65
N ARG A 40 4.17 5.88 2.79
CA ARG A 40 5.40 5.23 3.28
C ARG A 40 5.25 4.71 4.71
N SER A 41 4.68 5.51 5.62
CA SER A 41 4.40 5.10 6.99
C SER A 41 3.48 3.88 7.03
N SER A 42 2.50 3.81 6.13
CA SER A 42 1.63 2.64 6.00
C SER A 42 2.42 1.41 5.55
N CYS A 43 3.29 1.53 4.54
CA CYS A 43 4.15 0.43 4.11
C CYS A 43 5.11 -0.04 5.21
N GLN A 44 5.69 0.89 5.99
CA GLN A 44 6.55 0.54 7.12
C GLN A 44 5.78 -0.23 8.21
N SER A 45 4.54 0.17 8.49
CA SER A 45 3.66 -0.56 9.41
C SER A 45 3.38 -1.98 8.91
N ASN A 46 3.11 -2.14 7.62
CA ASN A 46 2.90 -3.45 7.01
C ASN A 46 4.15 -4.33 7.11
N LEU A 47 5.34 -3.78 6.82
CA LEU A 47 6.61 -4.49 6.95
C LEU A 47 6.88 -4.92 8.39
N LYS A 48 6.54 -4.08 9.37
CA LYS A 48 6.64 -4.45 10.78
C LYS A 48 5.73 -5.63 11.11
N GLN A 49 4.50 -5.65 10.62
CA GLN A 49 3.57 -6.77 10.82
C GLN A 49 4.08 -8.06 10.17
N ILE A 50 4.64 -7.97 8.96
CA ILE A 50 5.29 -9.10 8.28
C ILE A 50 6.48 -9.61 9.12
N GLY A 51 7.37 -8.72 9.58
CA GLY A 51 8.51 -9.09 10.41
C GLY A 51 8.11 -9.79 11.70
N LEU A 52 7.05 -9.32 12.37
CA LEU A 52 6.49 -10.01 13.53
C LEU A 52 5.95 -11.40 13.18
N GLY A 53 5.25 -11.54 12.05
CA GLY A 53 4.77 -12.84 11.57
C GLY A 53 5.91 -13.81 11.22
N LEU A 54 6.99 -13.32 10.62
CA LEU A 54 8.21 -14.09 10.37
C LEU A 54 8.83 -14.59 11.68
N MET A 55 8.93 -13.72 12.69
CA MET A 55 9.47 -14.10 14.00
C MET A 55 8.61 -15.13 14.73
N GLN A 56 7.28 -15.04 14.61
CA GLN A 56 6.35 -16.03 15.17
C GLN A 56 6.51 -17.38 14.47
N TYR A 57 6.58 -17.38 13.13
CA TYR A 57 6.88 -18.60 12.37
C TYR A 57 8.18 -19.24 12.85
N THR A 58 9.27 -18.49 12.95
CA THR A 58 10.57 -19.05 13.36
C THR A 58 10.52 -19.67 14.77
N GLN A 59 9.72 -19.09 15.67
CA GLN A 59 9.53 -19.65 17.02
C GLN A 59 8.74 -20.96 17.01
N ASP A 60 7.74 -21.08 16.13
CA ASP A 60 6.89 -22.28 16.05
C ASP A 60 7.56 -23.44 15.29
N TYR A 61 8.59 -23.17 14.48
CA TYR A 61 9.28 -24.13 13.62
C TYR A 61 10.74 -24.39 14.02
N ASP A 62 11.04 -24.50 15.33
CA ASP A 62 12.37 -24.86 15.85
C ASP A 62 13.52 -23.99 15.28
N GLU A 63 13.31 -22.68 15.26
CA GLU A 63 14.28 -21.68 14.74
C GLU A 63 14.57 -21.79 13.23
N GLN A 64 13.76 -22.55 12.48
CA GLN A 64 13.91 -22.65 11.04
C GLN A 64 13.38 -21.41 10.33
N LEU A 65 14.23 -20.84 9.47
CA LEU A 65 13.83 -19.75 8.60
C LEU A 65 12.88 -20.24 7.50
N ILE A 66 12.00 -19.34 7.08
CA ILE A 66 11.02 -19.60 6.02
C ILE A 66 11.75 -19.81 4.71
N ARG A 67 11.40 -20.89 4.01
CA ARG A 67 11.88 -21.15 2.66
C ARG A 67 11.24 -20.15 1.70
N SER A 68 12.02 -19.66 0.74
CA SER A 68 11.51 -18.78 -0.32
C SER A 68 10.36 -19.45 -1.12
N TRP A 69 10.44 -20.78 -1.28
CA TRP A 69 9.49 -21.60 -2.00
C TRP A 69 9.35 -22.96 -1.32
N TYR A 70 8.11 -23.45 -1.23
CA TYR A 70 7.73 -24.79 -0.83
C TYR A 70 7.04 -25.55 -1.98
N GLY A 71 7.44 -26.80 -2.22
CA GLY A 71 6.90 -27.65 -3.28
C GLY A 71 7.94 -28.64 -3.84
N ALA A 72 7.48 -29.70 -4.51
CA ALA A 72 8.36 -30.67 -5.17
C ALA A 72 8.74 -30.17 -6.58
N ASN A 73 10.03 -29.92 -6.80
CA ASN A 73 10.69 -29.62 -8.08
C ASN A 73 10.07 -28.48 -8.92
N ALA A 74 10.83 -27.39 -9.01
CA ALA A 74 10.57 -26.20 -9.82
C ALA A 74 10.35 -26.53 -11.30
N ALA A 75 9.10 -26.73 -11.73
CA ALA A 75 8.55 -26.31 -13.04
C ALA A 75 7.19 -26.95 -13.35
N SER A 76 6.85 -28.14 -12.85
CA SER A 76 5.76 -28.95 -13.43
C SER A 76 4.51 -29.15 -12.58
N ASP A 77 4.56 -28.95 -11.25
CA ASP A 77 3.39 -29.15 -10.37
C ASP A 77 2.94 -27.83 -9.73
N ALA A 78 2.20 -27.03 -10.50
CA ALA A 78 1.60 -25.77 -10.03
C ALA A 78 0.70 -25.95 -8.79
N VAL A 79 0.17 -27.16 -8.56
CA VAL A 79 -0.73 -27.49 -7.45
C VAL A 79 0.00 -27.53 -6.10
N SER A 80 1.30 -27.81 -6.09
CA SER A 80 2.08 -28.05 -4.86
C SER A 80 2.93 -26.85 -4.42
N ASN A 81 2.91 -25.76 -5.20
CA ASN A 81 3.79 -24.62 -4.98
C ASN A 81 3.11 -23.54 -4.13
N TYR A 82 3.67 -23.26 -2.95
CA TYR A 82 3.30 -22.12 -2.10
C TYR A 82 4.52 -21.27 -1.76
N LYS A 83 4.34 -19.96 -1.68
CA LYS A 83 5.43 -19.00 -1.41
C LYS A 83 5.56 -18.76 0.09
N TRP A 84 6.68 -18.15 0.49
CA TRP A 84 6.90 -17.75 1.89
C TRP A 84 5.75 -16.89 2.45
N MET A 85 5.10 -16.07 1.62
CA MET A 85 3.94 -15.25 2.01
C MET A 85 2.73 -16.10 2.41
N ASP A 86 2.47 -17.22 1.72
CA ASP A 86 1.41 -18.17 2.07
C ASP A 86 1.73 -18.86 3.41
N ALA A 87 3.01 -19.17 3.66
CA ALA A 87 3.44 -19.83 4.89
C ALA A 87 3.24 -18.98 6.15
N ILE A 88 3.31 -17.64 6.03
CA ILE A 88 3.07 -16.74 7.16
C ILE A 88 1.63 -16.25 7.30
N GLN A 89 0.76 -16.60 6.36
CA GLN A 89 -0.65 -16.24 6.39
C GLN A 89 -1.35 -16.46 7.76
N PRO A 90 -1.15 -17.60 8.47
CA PRO A 90 -1.81 -17.82 9.76
C PRO A 90 -1.43 -16.77 10.82
N TYR A 91 -0.24 -16.18 10.74
CA TYR A 91 0.26 -15.19 11.69
C TYR A 91 -0.20 -13.77 11.36
N ILE A 92 -0.20 -13.40 10.08
CA ILE A 92 -0.45 -12.01 9.66
C ILE A 92 -1.94 -11.71 9.36
N LYS A 93 -2.80 -12.73 9.20
CA LYS A 93 -4.27 -12.67 9.01
C LYS A 93 -4.81 -11.74 7.90
N SER A 94 -3.95 -11.01 7.19
CA SER A 94 -4.31 -10.04 6.15
C SER A 94 -3.35 -10.14 4.97
N THR A 95 -3.96 -10.21 3.79
CA THR A 95 -3.30 -10.38 2.49
C THR A 95 -2.76 -9.05 1.95
N GLN A 96 -3.38 -7.95 2.36
CA GLN A 96 -3.09 -6.61 1.88
C GLN A 96 -1.77 -6.06 2.41
N LEU A 97 -1.20 -6.69 3.44
CA LEU A 97 0.07 -6.30 4.04
C LEU A 97 1.23 -6.41 3.05
N PHE A 98 1.14 -7.32 2.08
CA PHE A 98 2.16 -7.49 1.04
C PHE A 98 2.12 -6.43 -0.06
N ASN A 99 1.13 -5.55 -0.05
CA ASN A 99 0.99 -4.48 -1.04
C ASN A 99 1.37 -3.15 -0.38
N CYS A 100 2.34 -2.45 -0.97
CA CYS A 100 2.76 -1.13 -0.50
C CYS A 100 2.11 -0.02 -1.36
N PRO A 101 1.31 0.90 -0.77
CA PRO A 101 0.70 2.01 -1.52
C PRO A 101 1.69 3.00 -2.17
N SER A 102 2.96 2.96 -1.77
CA SER A 102 4.06 3.79 -2.32
C SER A 102 4.82 3.08 -3.46
N GLN A 103 4.57 1.79 -3.72
CA GLN A 103 5.27 1.03 -4.74
C GLN A 103 5.00 1.59 -6.15
N SER A 104 6.06 2.05 -6.82
CA SER A 104 6.03 2.44 -8.23
C SER A 104 5.89 1.19 -9.11
N ALA A 105 5.04 1.25 -10.14
CA ALA A 105 4.75 0.15 -11.04
C ALA A 105 6.02 -0.29 -11.82
N TYR A 106 6.75 -1.27 -11.30
CA TYR A 106 7.74 -2.02 -12.07
C TYR A 106 7.02 -3.21 -12.70
N GLY A 107 6.83 -3.18 -14.03
CA GLY A 107 6.44 -4.32 -14.88
C GLY A 107 5.25 -5.18 -14.41
N THR A 108 4.11 -5.08 -15.11
CA THR A 108 2.96 -6.02 -15.05
C THR A 108 2.38 -6.39 -13.68
N GLY A 109 2.68 -5.71 -12.57
CA GLY A 109 2.30 -6.20 -11.24
C GLY A 109 1.92 -5.12 -10.22
N GLN A 110 0.91 -4.30 -10.53
CA GLN A 110 0.21 -3.45 -9.53
C GLN A 110 -0.78 -4.25 -8.68
N GLY A 111 -0.79 -5.58 -8.82
CA GLY A 111 -1.85 -6.40 -8.27
C GLY A 111 -1.65 -6.77 -6.82
N GLN A 112 -2.77 -7.19 -6.23
CA GLN A 112 -2.80 -7.69 -4.89
C GLN A 112 -2.13 -9.07 -4.86
N TYR A 113 -1.38 -9.35 -3.79
CA TYR A 113 -0.95 -10.72 -3.54
C TYR A 113 -2.19 -11.63 -3.37
N LEU A 114 -2.38 -12.55 -4.32
CA LEU A 114 -3.35 -13.63 -4.24
C LEU A 114 -2.70 -14.82 -3.56
N PHE A 115 -3.40 -15.34 -2.55
CA PHE A 115 -3.00 -16.53 -1.84
C PHE A 115 -3.37 -17.77 -2.64
N ARG A 116 -2.67 -18.87 -2.36
CA ARG A 116 -3.02 -20.17 -2.93
C ARG A 116 -4.50 -20.49 -2.69
N ASN A 117 -5.23 -20.78 -3.77
CA ASN A 117 -6.62 -21.25 -3.72
C ASN A 117 -6.83 -22.34 -4.77
N GLY A 118 -7.02 -23.58 -4.32
CA GLY A 118 -7.25 -24.74 -5.18
C GLY A 118 -6.09 -24.95 -6.17
N ALA A 119 -6.29 -24.50 -7.42
CA ALA A 119 -5.36 -24.64 -8.53
C ALA A 119 -4.39 -23.46 -8.71
N ASN A 120 -4.58 -22.34 -8.00
CA ASN A 120 -3.73 -21.15 -8.12
C ASN A 120 -2.59 -21.19 -7.10
N TYR A 121 -1.37 -20.88 -7.55
CA TYR A 121 -0.20 -20.66 -6.68
C TYR A 121 -0.20 -19.22 -6.15
N GLY A 122 0.43 -18.99 -4.99
CA GLY A 122 0.55 -17.65 -4.42
C GLY A 122 1.27 -16.69 -5.40
N SER A 123 0.59 -15.67 -5.91
CA SER A 123 1.07 -14.81 -7.00
C SER A 123 0.65 -13.36 -6.82
N TYR A 124 1.38 -12.43 -7.43
CA TYR A 124 0.93 -11.04 -7.57
C TYR A 124 0.15 -10.93 -8.88
N THR A 125 -1.05 -10.37 -8.84
CA THR A 125 -1.78 -10.08 -10.10
C THR A 125 -1.18 -8.88 -10.80
N ASP A 126 -1.60 -8.64 -12.03
CA ASP A 126 -1.47 -7.34 -12.65
C ASP A 126 -2.56 -6.37 -12.15
N GLN A 127 -2.57 -5.15 -12.68
CA GLN A 127 -3.58 -4.13 -12.37
C GLN A 127 -5.00 -4.52 -12.81
N PHE A 128 -5.13 -5.51 -13.70
CA PHE A 128 -6.39 -5.96 -14.30
C PHE A 128 -6.90 -7.28 -13.70
N GLY A 129 -6.17 -7.87 -12.75
CA GLY A 129 -6.53 -9.14 -12.13
C GLY A 129 -6.31 -10.36 -13.03
N LEU A 130 -5.48 -10.25 -14.07
CA LEU A 130 -5.29 -11.26 -15.11
C LEU A 130 -3.83 -11.73 -15.14
N LEU A 131 -3.52 -12.76 -14.33
CA LEU A 131 -2.49 -13.76 -14.61
C LEU A 131 -3.00 -15.13 -14.15
#